data_AF-A0A2W1TKS5-F1
#
_entry.id   AF-A0A2W1TKS5-F1
#
_cell.length_a   1.000
_cell.length_b   1.000
_cell.length_c   1.000
_cell.angle_alpha   90.00
_cell.angle_beta   90.00
_cell.angle_gamma   90.00
#
_symmetry.space_group_name_H-M   'P 1'
#
loop_
_entity.id
_entity.type
_entity.pdbx_description
1 polymer ?
#
loop_
_entity_poly.entity_id
_entity_poly.type
_entity_poly.pdbx_seq_one_letter_code
_entity_poly.pdbx_strand_id
1 'polypeptide(L)'
;MTDIIGGTIGPLIDGAIGSTQRRQDDERQRRRAAAAELLAWMVPIVEQLHHLRDRRDTAFWVEAIPIAYRSLDAMKIRLPRQWRHLKRSMRACLGEALGNGLVFLDTGDDVLSDSIDYSARWSSYAADYLALCLSRIREWEHEWSARSAQRIAIPDFDDWLRTTERHPMY
;
A
#
# COMPACT_ATOMS: atom_id res chain seq x y z
N MET A 1 30.88 -12.60 -66.68
CA MET A 1 29.41 -12.49 -66.78
C MET A 1 28.87 -12.76 -65.39
N THR A 2 28.18 -11.76 -64.83
CA THR A 2 27.39 -11.71 -63.58
C THR A 2 28.10 -11.86 -62.22
N ASP A 3 28.33 -10.68 -61.62
CA ASP A 3 28.15 -10.35 -60.20
C ASP A 3 27.03 -11.14 -59.51
N ILE A 4 27.15 -11.35 -58.19
CA ILE A 4 26.14 -10.92 -57.20
C ILE A 4 26.84 -10.72 -55.84
N ILE A 5 26.71 -9.48 -55.39
CA ILE A 5 26.97 -8.94 -54.06
C ILE A 5 26.00 -9.59 -53.07
N GLY A 6 26.50 -10.30 -52.07
CA GLY A 6 25.75 -10.59 -50.84
C GLY A 6 26.40 -9.76 -49.73
N GLY A 7 25.91 -8.57 -49.39
CA GLY A 7 24.56 -8.35 -48.90
C GLY A 7 24.67 -8.25 -47.38
N THR A 8 25.12 -7.08 -46.92
CA THR A 8 25.17 -6.66 -45.51
C THR A 8 23.82 -6.92 -44.85
N ILE A 9 23.75 -7.92 -43.97
CA ILE A 9 22.65 -8.07 -43.02
C ILE A 9 22.90 -7.04 -41.92
N GLY A 10 22.43 -5.81 -42.15
CA GLY A 10 22.41 -4.76 -41.15
C GLY A 10 21.47 -5.11 -39.99
N PRO A 11 21.83 -4.81 -38.73
CA PRO A 11 21.03 -5.15 -37.56
C PRO A 11 19.87 -4.16 -37.42
N LEU A 12 18.64 -4.63 -37.65
CA LEU A 12 17.40 -3.87 -37.41
C LEU A 12 16.57 -4.50 -36.27
N ILE A 13 17.21 -4.85 -35.15
CA ILE A 13 16.52 -5.39 -33.95
C ILE A 13 16.73 -4.50 -32.70
N ASP A 14 17.67 -3.55 -32.73
CA ASP A 14 18.00 -2.74 -31.53
C ASP A 14 16.90 -1.78 -31.07
N GLY A 15 16.06 -1.26 -31.98
CA GLY A 15 15.04 -0.25 -31.64
C GLY A 15 13.83 -0.79 -30.85
N ALA A 16 13.41 -2.03 -31.13
CA ALA A 16 12.26 -2.65 -30.47
C ALA A 16 12.61 -3.19 -29.07
N ILE A 17 13.84 -3.70 -28.90
CA ILE A 17 14.33 -4.21 -27.62
C ILE A 17 14.60 -3.05 -26.65
N GLY A 18 15.25 -1.97 -27.11
CA GLY A 18 15.54 -0.81 -26.26
C GLY A 18 14.29 -0.06 -25.77
N SER A 19 13.25 0.06 -26.60
CA SER A 19 11.99 0.71 -26.21
C SER A 19 11.17 -0.11 -25.21
N THR A 20 11.18 -1.44 -25.34
CA THR A 20 10.50 -2.34 -24.40
C THR A 20 11.21 -2.38 -23.05
N GLN A 21 12.54 -2.42 -23.05
CA GLN A 21 13.36 -2.41 -21.84
C GLN A 21 13.17 -1.10 -21.05
N ARG A 22 13.24 0.06 -21.74
CA ARG A 22 12.99 1.37 -21.11
C ARG A 22 11.62 1.46 -20.45
N ARG A 23 10.56 0.98 -21.12
CA ARG A 23 9.20 0.96 -20.55
C ARG A 23 9.11 0.10 -19.29
N GLN A 24 9.81 -1.03 -19.24
CA GLN A 24 9.84 -1.90 -18.06
C GLN A 24 10.59 -1.23 -16.90
N ASP A 25 11.71 -0.58 -17.18
CA ASP A 25 12.50 0.10 -16.18
C ASP A 25 11.78 1.35 -15.64
N ASP A 26 11.08 2.11 -16.49
CA ASP A 26 10.22 3.22 -16.09
C ASP A 26 9.09 2.77 -15.16
N GLU A 27 8.41 1.66 -15.51
CA GLU A 27 7.33 1.09 -14.70
C GLU A 27 7.85 0.59 -13.34
N ARG A 28 9.01 -0.06 -13.31
CA ARG A 28 9.67 -0.46 -12.05
C ARG A 28 10.01 0.74 -11.20
N GLN A 29 10.54 1.81 -11.79
CA GLN A 29 10.91 3.00 -11.06
C GLN A 29 9.67 3.69 -10.46
N ARG A 30 8.58 3.79 -11.21
CA ARG A 30 7.30 4.32 -10.72
C ARG A 30 6.75 3.50 -9.55
N ARG A 31 6.82 2.17 -9.66
CA ARG A 31 6.39 1.25 -8.62
C ARG A 31 7.22 1.36 -7.36
N ARG A 32 8.55 1.42 -7.48
CA ARG A 32 9.45 1.65 -6.33
C ARG A 32 9.18 2.98 -5.64
N ALA A 33 8.97 4.05 -6.40
CA ALA A 33 8.62 5.35 -5.84
C ALA A 33 7.29 5.30 -5.08
N ALA A 34 6.26 4.67 -5.64
CA ALA A 34 4.96 4.51 -4.98
C ALA A 34 5.05 3.61 -3.73
N ALA A 35 5.82 2.52 -3.78
CA ALA A 35 6.05 1.65 -2.64
C ALA A 35 6.78 2.39 -1.52
N ALA A 36 7.85 3.13 -1.85
CA ALA A 36 8.59 3.94 -0.88
C ALA A 36 7.70 4.97 -0.19
N GLU A 37 6.82 5.65 -0.94
CA GLU A 37 5.85 6.60 -0.38
C GLU A 37 4.89 5.93 0.62
N LEU A 38 4.34 4.76 0.25
CA LEU A 38 3.47 3.98 1.14
C LEU A 38 4.20 3.50 2.40
N LEU A 39 5.41 2.96 2.24
CA LEU A 39 6.19 2.41 3.34
C LEU A 39 6.62 3.51 4.32
N ALA A 40 6.90 4.73 3.84
CA ALA A 40 7.37 5.84 4.66
C ALA A 40 6.38 6.21 5.79
N TRP A 41 5.08 6.22 5.51
CA TRP A 41 4.07 6.50 6.54
C TRP A 41 3.52 5.23 7.20
N MET A 42 3.53 4.08 6.53
CA MET A 42 2.92 2.86 7.08
C MET A 42 3.77 2.22 8.18
N VAL A 43 5.10 2.27 8.06
CA VAL A 43 6.02 1.77 9.09
C VAL A 43 5.80 2.43 10.46
N PRO A 44 5.82 3.77 10.60
CA PRO A 44 5.62 4.40 11.91
C PRO A 44 4.21 4.16 12.47
N ILE A 45 3.18 4.04 11.62
CA ILE A 45 1.82 3.68 12.07
C ILE A 45 1.80 2.28 12.70
N VAL A 46 2.43 1.29 12.05
CA VAL A 46 2.51 -0.08 12.58
C VAL A 46 3.28 -0.13 13.90
N GLU A 47 4.40 0.61 13.98
CA GLU A 47 5.17 0.73 15.21
C GLU A 47 4.32 1.33 16.35
N GLN A 48 3.57 2.40 16.07
CA GLN A 48 2.70 3.03 17.06
C GLN A 48 1.52 2.14 17.46
N LEU A 49 0.97 1.32 16.56
CA LEU A 49 -0.04 0.31 16.95
C LEU A 49 0.50 -0.72 17.93
N HIS A 50 1.74 -1.21 17.73
CA HIS A 50 2.36 -2.15 18.67
C HIS A 50 2.59 -1.53 20.05
N HIS A 51 2.82 -0.22 20.11
CA HIS A 51 3.05 0.51 21.36
C HIS A 51 1.80 1.20 21.91
N LEU A 52 0.63 1.05 21.28
CA LEU A 52 -0.57 1.84 21.60
C LEU A 52 -1.04 1.66 23.05
N ARG A 53 -0.80 0.47 23.64
CA ARG A 53 -1.11 0.19 25.05
C ARG A 53 -0.36 1.14 25.99
N ASP A 54 0.93 1.34 25.70
CA ASP A 54 1.88 2.04 26.56
C ASP A 54 2.00 3.52 26.18
N ARG A 55 1.73 3.85 24.91
CA ARG A 55 1.87 5.18 24.33
C ARG A 55 0.62 5.51 23.52
N ARG A 56 -0.27 6.29 24.13
CA ARG A 56 -1.48 6.83 23.50
C ARG A 56 -1.17 8.21 22.92
N ASP A 57 -0.21 8.27 22.01
CA ASP A 57 0.25 9.52 21.40
C ASP A 57 -0.80 10.07 20.43
N THR A 58 -1.83 10.74 20.95
CA THR A 58 -2.91 11.31 20.14
C THR A 58 -2.36 12.29 19.10
N ALA A 59 -1.30 13.05 19.41
CA ALA A 59 -0.70 14.01 18.48
C ALA A 59 -0.11 13.30 17.25
N PHE A 60 0.58 12.17 17.45
CA PHE A 60 1.03 11.33 16.34
C PHE A 60 -0.13 10.92 15.42
N TRP A 61 -1.23 10.43 15.99
CA TRP A 61 -2.37 9.96 15.19
C TRP A 61 -3.05 11.10 14.41
N VAL A 62 -3.14 12.30 15.00
CA VAL A 62 -3.66 13.52 14.36
C VAL A 62 -2.83 13.90 13.14
N GLU A 63 -1.52 13.74 13.21
CA GLU A 63 -0.64 14.06 12.09
C GLU A 63 -0.59 12.95 11.04
N ALA A 64 -0.41 11.70 11.48
CA ALA A 64 -0.10 10.56 10.61
C ALA A 64 -1.28 10.11 9.75
N ILE A 65 -2.50 10.08 10.29
CA ILE A 65 -3.67 9.54 9.59
C ILE A 65 -4.03 10.38 8.35
N PRO A 66 -4.15 11.73 8.44
CA PRO A 66 -4.43 12.55 7.26
C PRO A 66 -3.35 12.43 6.18
N ILE A 67 -2.08 12.31 6.57
CA ILE A 67 -0.97 12.09 5.61
C ILE A 67 -1.17 10.77 4.86
N ALA A 68 -1.44 9.68 5.58
CA ALA A 68 -1.66 8.38 4.98
C ALA A 68 -2.87 8.37 4.01
N TYR A 69 -3.99 8.98 4.42
CA TYR A 69 -5.19 9.04 3.58
C TYR A 69 -4.99 9.87 2.32
N ARG A 70 -4.36 11.05 2.43
CA ARG A 70 -4.03 11.89 1.26
C ARG A 70 -3.06 11.18 0.33
N SER A 71 -2.07 10.47 0.86
CA SER A 71 -1.12 9.68 0.09
C SER A 71 -1.83 8.56 -0.69
N LEU A 72 -2.75 7.82 -0.05
CA LEU A 72 -3.57 6.79 -0.72
C LEU A 72 -4.48 7.36 -1.80
N ASP A 73 -5.09 8.54 -1.59
CA ASP A 73 -5.90 9.21 -2.60
C ASP A 73 -5.05 9.66 -3.80
N ALA A 74 -3.90 10.29 -3.54
CA ALA A 74 -2.98 10.78 -4.57
C ALA A 74 -2.40 9.64 -5.43
N MET A 75 -2.17 8.48 -4.82
CA MET A 75 -1.61 7.31 -5.51
C MET A 75 -2.66 6.39 -6.15
N LYS A 76 -3.96 6.66 -6.00
CA LYS A 76 -5.05 5.77 -6.48
C LYS A 76 -4.94 5.30 -7.93
N ILE A 77 -4.33 6.11 -8.80
CA ILE A 77 -4.10 5.78 -10.22
C ILE A 77 -2.80 5.00 -10.48
N ARG A 78 -1.84 5.09 -9.56
CA ARG A 78 -0.52 4.42 -9.62
C ARG A 78 -0.53 3.04 -8.95
N LEU A 79 -1.45 2.82 -8.02
CA LEU A 79 -1.60 1.55 -7.33
C LEU A 79 -2.35 0.51 -8.19
N PRO A 80 -2.10 -0.80 -7.98
CA PRO A 80 -2.92 -1.86 -8.55
C PRO A 80 -4.41 -1.60 -8.29
N ARG A 81 -5.27 -1.83 -9.29
CA ARG A 81 -6.71 -1.55 -9.18
C ARG A 81 -7.36 -2.30 -8.01
N GLN A 82 -6.88 -3.51 -7.73
CA GLN A 82 -7.35 -4.31 -6.61
C GLN A 82 -7.01 -3.71 -5.24
N TRP A 83 -6.07 -2.76 -5.13
CA TRP A 83 -5.71 -2.11 -3.86
C TRP A 83 -6.47 -0.81 -3.59
N ARG A 84 -7.46 -0.46 -4.43
CA ARG A 84 -8.24 0.77 -4.24
C ARG A 84 -9.05 0.79 -2.95
N HIS A 85 -9.25 -0.35 -2.31
CA HIS A 85 -9.89 -0.46 -1.01
C HIS A 85 -8.96 -0.07 0.16
N LEU A 86 -7.64 0.04 -0.03
CA LEU A 86 -6.68 0.21 1.07
C LEU A 86 -7.02 1.37 2.00
N LYS A 87 -7.48 2.51 1.47
CA LYS A 87 -7.93 3.64 2.30
C LYS A 87 -9.11 3.26 3.19
N ARG A 88 -10.13 2.62 2.63
CA ARG A 88 -11.30 2.15 3.39
C ARG A 88 -10.89 1.10 4.43
N SER A 89 -10.05 0.14 4.05
CA SER A 89 -9.57 -0.92 4.94
C SER A 89 -8.72 -0.36 6.08
N MET A 90 -7.86 0.62 5.80
CA MET A 90 -7.08 1.33 6.81
C MET A 90 -7.98 2.13 7.76
N ARG A 91 -9.00 2.79 7.22
CA ARG A 91 -9.99 3.52 8.04
C ARG A 91 -10.76 2.61 8.97
N ALA A 92 -11.19 1.45 8.47
CA ALA A 92 -11.85 0.44 9.29
C ALA A 92 -10.91 -0.09 10.39
N CYS A 93 -9.68 -0.50 10.04
CA CYS A 93 -8.78 -1.09 11.02
C CYS A 93 -8.32 -0.10 12.09
N LEU A 94 -8.00 1.15 11.71
CA LEU A 94 -7.61 2.19 12.66
C LEU A 94 -8.79 2.67 13.50
N GLY A 95 -9.99 2.76 12.92
CA GLY A 95 -11.21 3.10 13.66
C GLY A 95 -11.48 2.10 14.78
N GLU A 96 -11.38 0.80 14.49
CA GLU A 96 -11.54 -0.24 15.51
C GLU A 96 -10.40 -0.22 16.56
N ALA A 97 -9.16 0.02 16.14
CA ALA A 97 -8.00 0.01 17.03
C ALA A 97 -7.93 1.22 17.98
N LEU A 98 -8.39 2.38 17.52
CA LEU A 98 -8.34 3.65 18.26
C LEU A 98 -9.70 3.97 18.94
N GLY A 99 -10.73 3.18 18.65
CA GLY A 99 -12.07 3.26 19.22
C GLY A 99 -12.78 4.58 18.88
N ASN A 100 -13.56 5.11 19.83
CA ASN A 100 -14.21 6.43 19.72
C ASN A 100 -13.21 7.61 19.61
N GLY A 101 -11.91 7.31 19.53
CA GLY A 101 -10.82 8.26 19.28
C GLY A 101 -10.89 8.93 17.91
N LEU A 102 -11.52 8.33 16.90
CA LEU A 102 -11.63 8.90 15.55
C LEU A 102 -13.06 8.97 15.03
N VAL A 103 -13.57 10.20 14.87
CA VAL A 103 -14.73 10.46 14.03
C VAL A 103 -14.24 10.87 12.66
N PHE A 104 -14.30 9.93 11.73
CA PHE A 104 -13.91 10.21 10.36
C PHE A 104 -15.05 10.93 9.62
N LEU A 105 -14.82 12.18 9.24
CA LEU A 105 -15.81 13.02 8.55
C LEU A 105 -15.47 13.08 7.06
N ASP A 106 -16.41 12.68 6.19
CA ASP A 106 -16.18 12.70 4.73
C ASP A 106 -16.11 14.13 4.15
N THR A 107 -16.37 15.17 4.95
CA THR A 107 -16.50 16.58 4.54
C THR A 107 -15.63 17.57 5.34
N GLY A 108 -14.64 17.12 6.11
CA GLY A 108 -13.77 18.01 6.87
C GLY A 108 -12.48 17.33 7.35
N ASP A 109 -11.67 18.07 8.11
CA ASP A 109 -10.55 17.47 8.86
C ASP A 109 -11.13 16.43 9.84
N ASP A 110 -10.62 15.20 9.77
CA ASP A 110 -11.02 14.12 10.68
C ASP A 110 -10.84 14.60 12.13
N VAL A 111 -11.92 14.56 12.92
CA VAL A 111 -11.88 15.00 14.32
C VAL A 111 -11.44 13.82 15.16
N LEU A 112 -10.19 13.87 15.60
CA LEU A 112 -9.73 13.00 16.67
C LEU A 112 -10.25 13.52 18.01
N SER A 113 -10.90 12.64 18.76
CA SER A 113 -11.18 12.87 20.17
C SER A 113 -9.87 12.93 20.95
N ASP A 114 -9.84 13.74 22.01
CA ASP A 114 -8.67 13.85 22.90
C ASP A 114 -8.34 12.52 23.62
N SER A 115 -9.25 11.53 23.57
CA SER A 115 -9.07 10.23 24.20
C SER A 115 -9.11 9.07 23.20
N ILE A 116 -8.08 8.24 23.21
CA ILE A 116 -8.04 6.94 22.53
C ILE A 116 -8.67 5.87 23.43
N ASP A 117 -9.69 5.17 22.92
CA ASP A 117 -10.32 4.05 23.61
C ASP A 117 -9.65 2.74 23.18
N TYR A 118 -8.59 2.37 23.91
CA TYR A 118 -7.73 1.25 23.56
C TYR A 118 -8.44 -0.10 23.72
N SER A 119 -8.47 -0.88 22.64
CA SER A 119 -8.87 -2.28 22.64
C SER A 119 -7.70 -3.18 22.25
N ALA A 120 -7.15 -3.94 23.20
CA ALA A 120 -6.00 -4.81 22.96
C ALA A 120 -6.19 -5.76 21.76
N ARG A 121 -7.41 -6.29 21.61
CA ARG A 121 -7.78 -7.16 20.49
C ARG A 121 -7.71 -6.41 19.16
N TRP A 122 -8.39 -5.26 19.07
CA TRP A 122 -8.46 -4.50 17.81
C TRP A 122 -7.14 -3.85 17.43
N SER A 123 -6.37 -3.36 18.41
CA SER A 123 -5.02 -2.85 18.15
C SER A 123 -4.10 -3.93 17.60
N SER A 124 -4.16 -5.16 18.15
CA SER A 124 -3.40 -6.30 17.61
C SER A 124 -3.86 -6.68 16.19
N TYR A 125 -5.16 -6.66 15.91
CA TYR A 125 -5.68 -6.97 14.58
C TYR A 125 -5.27 -5.91 13.55
N ALA A 126 -5.33 -4.63 13.90
CA ALA A 126 -4.87 -3.56 13.04
C ALA A 126 -3.36 -3.65 12.77
N ALA A 127 -2.56 -3.95 13.80
CA ALA A 127 -1.11 -4.12 13.66
C ALA A 127 -0.78 -5.27 12.69
N ASP A 128 -1.40 -6.43 12.87
CA ASP A 128 -1.21 -7.60 12.01
C ASP A 128 -1.66 -7.34 10.57
N TYR A 129 -2.81 -6.68 10.39
CA TYR A 129 -3.31 -6.34 9.05
C TYR A 129 -2.37 -5.38 8.33
N LEU A 130 -1.93 -4.31 9.00
CA LEU A 130 -1.00 -3.35 8.40
C LEU A 130 0.39 -3.95 8.20
N ALA A 131 0.84 -4.88 9.04
CA ALA A 131 2.05 -5.66 8.81
C ALA A 131 1.94 -6.54 7.55
N LEU A 132 0.78 -7.16 7.32
CA LEU A 132 0.50 -7.86 6.05
C LEU A 132 0.59 -6.89 4.87
N CYS A 133 -0.05 -5.72 4.96
CA CYS A 133 0.03 -4.68 3.92
C CYS A 133 1.48 -4.29 3.62
N LEU A 134 2.28 -4.00 4.66
CA LEU A 134 3.71 -3.70 4.53
C LEU A 134 4.46 -4.80 3.78
N SER A 135 4.24 -6.05 4.17
CA SER A 135 4.89 -7.20 3.52
C SER A 135 4.52 -7.29 2.04
N ARG A 136 3.24 -7.11 1.69
CA ARG A 136 2.76 -7.17 0.31
C ARG A 136 3.24 -5.99 -0.54
N ILE A 137 3.37 -4.80 0.05
CA ILE A 137 3.93 -3.62 -0.62
C ILE A 137 5.41 -3.83 -0.93
N ARG A 138 6.19 -4.41 0.00
CA ARG A 138 7.59 -4.77 -0.23
C ARG A 138 7.75 -5.85 -1.30
N GLU A 139 6.91 -6.87 -1.28
CA GLU A 139 6.86 -7.89 -2.34
C GLU A 139 6.62 -7.22 -3.69
N TRP A 140 5.63 -6.33 -3.75
CA TRP A 140 5.27 -5.59 -4.96
C TRP A 140 6.36 -4.65 -5.45
N GLU A 141 7.09 -3.99 -4.55
CA GLU A 141 8.25 -3.15 -4.86
C GLU A 141 9.34 -3.93 -5.61
N HIS A 142 9.64 -5.15 -5.14
CA HIS A 142 10.76 -5.95 -5.62
C HIS A 142 10.44 -6.81 -6.85
N GLU A 143 9.18 -6.87 -7.27
CA GLU A 143 8.79 -7.69 -8.41
C GLU A 143 9.46 -7.29 -9.73
N TRP A 144 9.95 -8.26 -10.48
CA TRP A 144 10.67 -8.00 -11.73
C TRP A 144 9.72 -7.64 -12.87
N SER A 145 8.59 -8.34 -12.97
CA SER A 145 7.64 -8.16 -14.09
C SER A 145 6.37 -7.45 -13.64
N ALA A 146 5.79 -6.64 -14.53
CA ALA A 146 4.48 -6.01 -14.27
C ALA A 146 3.37 -7.06 -14.06
N ARG A 147 3.47 -8.20 -14.75
CA ARG A 147 2.51 -9.31 -14.62
C ARG A 147 2.56 -9.93 -13.23
N SER A 148 3.76 -10.20 -12.69
CA SER A 148 3.93 -10.71 -11.33
C SER A 148 3.45 -9.70 -10.30
N ALA A 149 3.83 -8.42 -10.46
CA ALA A 149 3.39 -7.34 -9.58
C ALA A 149 1.85 -7.22 -9.51
N GLN A 150 1.14 -7.40 -10.63
CA GLN A 150 -0.33 -7.38 -10.66
C GLN A 150 -0.99 -8.53 -9.90
N ARG A 151 -0.28 -9.63 -9.64
CA ARG A 151 -0.82 -10.78 -8.90
C ARG A 151 -0.77 -10.62 -7.39
N ILE A 152 -0.04 -9.63 -6.88
CA ILE A 152 0.08 -9.40 -5.44
C ILE A 152 -1.20 -8.77 -4.93
N ALA A 153 -1.97 -9.56 -4.19
CA ALA A 153 -3.24 -9.13 -3.61
C ALA A 153 -3.03 -8.74 -2.15
N ILE A 154 -3.74 -7.70 -1.74
CA ILE A 154 -3.97 -7.36 -0.34
C ILE A 154 -5.47 -7.55 -0.14
N PRO A 155 -5.92 -8.41 0.79
CA PRO A 155 -7.34 -8.50 1.10
C PRO A 155 -7.82 -7.19 1.72
N ASP A 156 -9.10 -6.85 1.53
CA ASP A 156 -9.70 -5.82 2.38
C ASP A 156 -9.74 -6.29 3.84
N PHE A 157 -9.86 -5.33 4.77
CA PHE A 157 -9.77 -5.62 6.19
C PHE A 157 -10.86 -6.60 6.67
N ASP A 158 -12.08 -6.46 6.17
CA ASP A 158 -13.22 -7.31 6.58
C ASP A 158 -13.01 -8.75 6.06
N ASP A 159 -12.58 -8.90 4.81
CA ASP A 159 -12.23 -10.19 4.21
C ASP A 159 -11.04 -10.83 4.94
N TRP A 160 -10.06 -10.04 5.37
CA TRP A 160 -8.94 -10.51 6.17
C TRP A 160 -9.40 -10.98 7.56
N LEU A 161 -10.26 -10.23 8.24
CA LEU A 161 -10.84 -10.66 9.52
C LEU A 161 -11.60 -11.98 9.37
N ARG A 162 -12.37 -12.14 8.29
CA ARG A 162 -13.14 -13.36 8.02
C ARG A 162 -12.22 -14.55 7.76
N THR A 163 -11.23 -14.39 6.90
CA THR A 163 -10.32 -15.48 6.51
C THR A 163 -9.36 -15.89 7.61
N THR A 164 -9.11 -15.03 8.58
CA THR A 164 -8.26 -15.32 9.75
C THR A 164 -9.08 -15.73 10.99
N GLU A 165 -10.39 -15.93 10.85
CA GLU A 165 -11.31 -16.28 11.95
C GLU A 165 -11.29 -15.26 13.11
N ARG A 166 -11.00 -13.99 12.78
CA ARG A 166 -10.90 -12.86 13.73
C ARG A 166 -12.18 -12.03 13.82
N HIS A 167 -13.21 -12.40 13.05
CA HIS A 167 -14.51 -11.76 13.17
C HIS A 167 -15.08 -11.96 14.58
N PRO A 168 -15.58 -10.91 15.25
CA PRO A 168 -16.31 -11.10 16.48
C PRO A 168 -17.54 -11.96 16.19
N MET A 169 -17.57 -13.16 16.78
CA MET A 169 -18.82 -13.90 16.96
C MET A 169 -19.66 -13.05 17.91
N TYR A 170 -20.66 -12.34 17.37
CA TYR A 170 -21.68 -11.67 18.16
C TYR A 170 -22.70 -12.69 18.67
#